data_AF-A0AAT9FRS6-F1
#
_entry.id   AF-A0AAT9FRS6-F1
#
_cell.length_a   1.000
_cell.length_b   1.000
_cell.length_c   1.000
_cell.angle_alpha   90.00
_cell.angle_beta   90.00
_cell.angle_gamma   90.00
#
_symmetry.space_group_name_H-M   'P 1'
#
loop_
_entity.id
_entity.type
_entity.pdbx_description
1 polymer ?
#
loop_
_entity_poly.entity_id
_entity_poly.type
_entity_poly.pdbx_seq_one_letter_code
_entity_poly.pdbx_strand_id
1 'polypeptide(L)'
;MAVTAYQKTAEVLREQVREALLDHDAFEQMVRPCELSLCRATCCHDGVYLSQEEAGGIKALLAENADAFATYGLTLPEEPIASAREGRSLKTATREADEGELAVDFPSHFPKTRCVFLDRQGRCGIQRLSMEQGREPWFDKPLTCWIHPIVIQSANRERSRPLVTLVSPDNDPQKADGYPGFASCTHCGRPDKSGRPAREVLAAELEMLGQVAGRDLLAELNADSL
;
A
#
# COMPACT_ATOMS: atom_id res chain seq x y z
N MET A 1 -21.66 5.71 -1.94
CA MET A 1 -20.91 5.24 -3.12
C MET A 1 -19.92 4.18 -2.67
N ALA A 2 -19.58 3.21 -3.53
CA ALA A 2 -18.60 2.20 -3.19
C ALA A 2 -17.20 2.83 -3.10
N VAL A 3 -16.46 2.51 -2.04
CA VAL A 3 -15.12 3.07 -1.74
C VAL A 3 -13.99 2.36 -2.48
N THR A 4 -14.23 1.18 -3.05
CA THR A 4 -13.25 0.41 -3.85
C THR A 4 -13.98 -0.51 -4.84
N ALA A 5 -13.28 -0.97 -5.88
CA ALA A 5 -13.76 -2.03 -6.78
C ALA A 5 -13.82 -3.41 -6.09
N TYR A 6 -13.09 -3.61 -4.99
CA TYR A 6 -12.90 -4.92 -4.35
C TYR A 6 -13.76 -5.07 -3.09
N GLN A 7 -15.06 -5.30 -3.29
CA GLN A 7 -16.05 -5.26 -2.20
C GLN A 7 -15.86 -6.38 -1.18
N LYS A 8 -15.55 -7.61 -1.62
CA LYS A 8 -15.37 -8.74 -0.69
C LYS A 8 -14.10 -8.56 0.13
N THR A 9 -13.02 -8.10 -0.49
CA THR A 9 -11.78 -7.80 0.23
C THR A 9 -11.98 -6.64 1.21
N ALA A 10 -12.76 -5.61 0.82
CA ALA A 10 -13.12 -4.52 1.72
C ALA A 10 -14.03 -4.96 2.87
N GLU A 11 -14.91 -5.95 2.69
CA GLU A 11 -15.72 -6.53 3.76
C GLU A 11 -14.85 -7.21 4.83
N VAL A 12 -13.87 -8.03 4.42
CA VAL A 12 -12.91 -8.66 5.35
C VAL A 12 -12.12 -7.60 6.10
N LEU A 13 -11.65 -6.57 5.40
CA LEU A 13 -10.93 -5.45 6.00
C LEU A 13 -11.80 -4.69 7.01
N ARG A 14 -13.05 -4.42 6.66
CA ARG A 14 -14.03 -3.73 7.51
C ARG A 14 -14.26 -4.48 8.82
N GLU A 15 -14.43 -5.80 8.79
CA GLU A 15 -14.61 -6.60 9.99
C GLU A 15 -13.41 -6.50 10.94
N GLN A 16 -12.20 -6.52 10.40
CA GLN A 16 -10.97 -6.38 11.19
C GLN A 16 -10.83 -4.99 11.79
N VAL A 17 -11.05 -3.94 10.99
CA VAL A 17 -10.83 -2.56 11.42
C VAL A 17 -11.94 -2.06 12.33
N ARG A 18 -13.20 -2.50 12.16
CA ARG A 18 -14.31 -2.08 13.03
C ARG A 18 -14.02 -2.35 14.50
N GLU A 19 -13.47 -3.54 14.80
CA GLU A 19 -13.17 -3.96 16.15
C GLU A 19 -11.73 -3.62 16.57
N ALA A 20 -10.92 -3.01 15.72
CA ALA A 20 -9.51 -2.76 16.02
C ALA A 20 -9.31 -1.64 17.06
N LEU A 21 -8.29 -1.79 17.88
CA LEU A 21 -7.68 -0.68 18.63
C LEU A 21 -6.88 0.21 17.67
N LEU A 22 -6.71 1.48 18.03
CA LEU A 22 -5.80 2.41 17.34
C LEU A 22 -4.54 2.60 18.16
N ASP A 23 -3.38 2.49 17.52
CA ASP A 23 -2.08 2.71 18.14
C ASP A 23 -1.69 4.19 18.09
N HIS A 24 -2.19 4.99 19.02
CA HIS A 24 -1.96 6.44 19.04
C HIS A 24 -0.46 6.77 19.03
N ASP A 25 0.35 6.08 19.83
CA ASP A 25 1.79 6.32 19.93
C ASP A 25 2.51 6.06 18.61
N ALA A 26 2.16 4.97 17.90
CA ALA A 26 2.75 4.70 16.59
C ALA A 26 2.39 5.76 15.55
N PHE A 27 1.19 6.36 15.63
CA PHE A 27 0.77 7.42 14.72
C PHE A 27 1.37 8.81 15.03
N GLU A 28 2.05 8.98 16.18
CA GLU A 28 2.91 10.13 16.47
C GLU A 28 4.30 10.03 15.82
N GLN A 29 4.65 8.88 15.24
CA GLN A 29 5.92 8.72 14.53
C GLN A 29 6.03 9.78 13.42
N MET A 30 7.14 10.52 13.44
CA MET A 30 7.44 11.51 12.41
C MET A 30 7.83 10.78 11.12
N VAL A 31 7.09 11.02 10.03
CA VAL A 31 7.31 10.44 8.71
C VAL A 31 7.18 11.51 7.63
N ARG A 32 7.66 11.21 6.41
CA ARG A 32 7.47 12.07 5.25
C ARG A 32 6.33 11.57 4.35
N PRO A 33 5.60 12.46 3.66
CA PRO A 33 4.63 12.04 2.67
C PRO A 33 5.29 11.26 1.53
N CYS A 34 4.47 10.49 0.80
CA CYS A 34 4.92 9.87 -0.42
C CYS A 34 5.17 10.94 -1.50
N GLU A 35 6.44 11.15 -1.84
CA GLU A 35 6.86 12.07 -2.90
C GLU A 35 7.47 11.28 -4.07
N LEU A 36 6.70 11.01 -5.12
CA LEU A 36 7.13 10.16 -6.24
C LEU A 36 8.43 10.61 -6.92
N SER A 37 8.70 11.92 -6.94
CA SER A 37 9.94 12.50 -7.46
C SER A 37 11.18 12.06 -6.68
N LEU A 38 11.04 11.79 -5.38
CA LEU A 38 12.09 11.32 -4.49
C LEU A 38 12.06 9.81 -4.32
N CYS A 39 10.92 9.27 -3.88
CA CYS A 39 10.77 7.88 -3.48
C CYS A 39 10.75 6.91 -4.66
N ARG A 40 10.41 7.40 -5.86
CA ARG A 40 10.31 6.63 -7.11
C ARG A 40 9.47 5.35 -6.97
N ALA A 41 8.45 5.38 -6.12
CA ALA A 41 7.62 4.23 -5.77
C ALA A 41 8.43 3.03 -5.24
N THR A 42 9.39 3.26 -4.33
CA THR A 42 10.19 2.19 -3.69
C THR A 42 9.33 1.05 -3.11
N CYS A 43 8.14 1.35 -2.57
CA CYS A 43 7.22 0.32 -2.05
C CYS A 43 6.71 -0.67 -3.12
N CYS A 44 6.87 -0.37 -4.40
CA CYS A 44 6.43 -1.22 -5.49
C CYS A 44 7.55 -2.12 -6.04
N HIS A 45 8.72 -2.20 -5.41
CA HIS A 45 9.85 -2.95 -5.97
C HIS A 45 9.53 -4.44 -6.18
N ASP A 46 8.94 -5.11 -5.18
CA ASP A 46 8.61 -6.54 -5.26
C ASP A 46 7.15 -6.81 -5.71
N GLY A 47 6.45 -5.79 -6.20
CA GLY A 47 5.01 -5.90 -6.46
C GLY A 47 4.20 -6.06 -5.16
N VAL A 48 2.96 -6.53 -5.29
CA VAL A 48 2.04 -6.67 -4.15
C VAL A 48 1.29 -7.99 -4.22
N TYR A 49 1.08 -8.63 -3.06
CA TYR A 49 0.21 -9.80 -2.94
C TYR A 49 -1.26 -9.40 -3.01
N LEU A 50 -2.06 -10.22 -3.69
CA LEU A 50 -3.44 -9.94 -4.03
C LEU A 50 -4.36 -11.03 -3.48
N SER A 51 -5.54 -10.63 -3.05
CA SER A 51 -6.68 -11.53 -2.95
C SER A 51 -7.11 -12.04 -4.33
N GLN A 52 -7.94 -13.08 -4.36
CA GLN A 52 -8.52 -13.59 -5.60
C GLN A 52 -9.41 -12.55 -6.29
N GLU A 53 -10.14 -11.74 -5.51
CA GLU A 53 -10.97 -10.66 -6.04
C GLU A 53 -10.12 -9.56 -6.68
N GLU A 54 -9.07 -9.11 -6.00
CA GLU A 54 -8.16 -8.09 -6.56
C GLU A 54 -7.46 -8.60 -7.82
N ALA A 55 -6.95 -9.84 -7.81
CA ALA A 55 -6.32 -10.42 -8.98
C ALA A 55 -7.28 -10.52 -10.18
N GLY A 56 -8.53 -10.96 -9.93
CA GLY A 56 -9.56 -11.02 -10.97
C GLY A 56 -9.96 -9.64 -11.49
N GLY A 57 -10.15 -8.68 -10.58
CA GLY A 57 -10.54 -7.32 -10.94
C GLY A 57 -9.44 -6.57 -11.70
N ILE A 58 -8.16 -6.73 -11.34
CA ILE A 58 -7.06 -6.14 -12.12
C ILE A 58 -7.00 -6.73 -13.54
N LYS A 59 -7.21 -8.05 -13.68
CA LYS A 59 -7.26 -8.70 -15.01
C LYS A 59 -8.42 -8.16 -15.86
N ALA A 60 -9.60 -7.98 -15.27
CA ALA A 60 -10.74 -7.38 -15.96
C ALA A 60 -10.46 -5.92 -16.34
N LEU A 61 -9.93 -5.13 -15.41
CA LEU A 61 -9.56 -3.73 -15.63
C LEU A 61 -8.58 -3.57 -16.81
N LEU A 62 -7.57 -4.45 -16.88
CA LEU A 62 -6.62 -4.49 -17.99
C LEU A 62 -7.31 -4.82 -19.33
N ALA A 63 -8.17 -5.83 -19.35
CA ALA A 63 -8.88 -6.24 -20.57
C ALA A 63 -9.82 -5.15 -21.10
N GLU A 64 -10.54 -4.47 -20.19
CA GLU A 64 -11.50 -3.41 -20.52
C GLU A 64 -10.83 -2.10 -20.95
N ASN A 65 -9.58 -1.87 -20.53
CA ASN A 65 -8.89 -0.59 -20.71
C ASN A 65 -7.51 -0.76 -21.40
N ALA A 66 -7.37 -1.77 -22.25
CA ALA A 66 -6.11 -2.13 -22.89
C ALA A 66 -5.46 -0.93 -23.62
N ASP A 67 -6.26 -0.14 -24.35
CA ASP A 67 -5.79 1.05 -25.06
C ASP A 67 -5.22 2.10 -24.11
N ALA A 68 -5.90 2.37 -22.99
CA ALA A 68 -5.42 3.32 -21.99
C ALA A 68 -4.08 2.87 -21.40
N PHE A 69 -3.99 1.59 -20.98
CA PHE A 69 -2.75 1.04 -20.42
C PHE A 69 -1.58 1.04 -21.42
N ALA A 70 -1.84 0.83 -22.71
CA ALA A 70 -0.82 0.92 -23.76
C ALA A 70 -0.23 2.34 -23.86
N THR A 71 -1.03 3.39 -23.62
CA THR A 71 -0.55 4.78 -23.64
C THR A 71 0.23 5.19 -22.40
N TYR A 72 0.15 4.41 -21.32
CA TYR A 72 0.82 4.75 -20.06
C TYR A 72 2.32 4.43 -20.06
N GLY A 73 2.81 3.74 -21.11
CA GLY A 73 4.22 3.34 -21.20
C GLY A 73 4.58 2.28 -20.16
N LEU A 74 3.63 1.41 -19.82
CA LEU A 74 3.85 0.26 -18.96
C LEU A 74 4.51 -0.87 -19.76
N THR A 75 5.36 -1.64 -19.08
CA THR A 75 5.94 -2.87 -19.63
C THR A 75 5.22 -4.05 -18.99
N LEU A 76 4.08 -4.45 -19.57
CA LEU A 76 3.26 -5.55 -19.08
C LEU A 76 3.70 -6.87 -19.73
N PRO A 77 4.01 -7.92 -18.93
CA PRO A 77 4.20 -9.26 -19.46
C PRO A 77 2.85 -9.89 -19.87
N GLU A 78 2.88 -11.04 -20.54
CA GLU A 78 1.67 -11.81 -20.88
C GLU A 78 0.85 -12.17 -19.63
N GLU A 79 1.53 -12.40 -18.49
CA GLU A 79 0.90 -12.61 -17.19
C GLU A 79 1.25 -11.48 -16.20
N PRO A 80 0.49 -10.36 -16.18
CA PRO A 80 0.71 -9.24 -15.25
C PRO A 80 0.45 -9.58 -13.78
N ILE A 81 -0.29 -10.67 -13.52
CA ILE A 81 -0.51 -11.23 -12.19
C ILE A 81 0.14 -12.61 -12.15
N ALA A 82 1.22 -12.70 -11.38
CA ALA A 82 2.03 -13.90 -11.25
C ALA A 82 1.60 -14.76 -10.05
N SER A 83 1.78 -16.07 -10.21
CA SER A 83 1.72 -17.02 -9.11
C SER A 83 2.93 -16.85 -8.17
N ALA A 84 2.70 -16.94 -6.86
CA ALA A 84 3.73 -16.85 -5.84
C ALA A 84 3.51 -17.89 -4.73
N ARG A 85 4.57 -18.17 -3.96
CA ARG A 85 4.57 -19.18 -2.88
C ARG A 85 4.09 -20.56 -3.38
N GLU A 86 4.64 -21.01 -4.50
CA GLU A 86 4.33 -22.31 -5.12
C GLU A 86 2.84 -22.45 -5.47
N GLY A 87 2.21 -21.40 -6.02
CA GLY A 87 0.79 -21.46 -6.41
C GLY A 87 -0.21 -21.10 -5.32
N ARG A 88 0.25 -20.89 -4.07
CA ARG A 88 -0.65 -20.59 -2.94
C ARG A 88 -1.10 -19.14 -2.86
N SER A 89 -0.48 -18.25 -3.61
CA SER A 89 -0.78 -16.81 -3.58
C SER A 89 -0.63 -16.19 -4.97
N LEU A 90 -1.29 -15.05 -5.18
CA LEU A 90 -1.14 -14.24 -6.37
C LEU A 90 -0.44 -12.94 -5.99
N LYS A 91 0.42 -12.44 -6.87
CA LYS A 91 1.04 -11.12 -6.75
C LYS A 91 1.09 -10.41 -8.09
N THR A 92 1.16 -9.09 -8.10
CA THR A 92 1.51 -8.37 -9.34
C THR A 92 2.90 -8.81 -9.80
N ALA A 93 3.07 -9.02 -11.10
CA ALA A 93 4.37 -9.30 -11.69
C ALA A 93 5.33 -8.12 -11.49
N THR A 94 6.63 -8.43 -11.55
CA THR A 94 7.70 -7.45 -11.52
C THR A 94 8.56 -7.55 -12.77
N ARG A 95 9.30 -6.48 -13.04
CA ARG A 95 10.34 -6.40 -14.07
C ARG A 95 11.59 -5.79 -13.48
N GLU A 96 12.73 -5.98 -14.14
CA GLU A 96 13.94 -5.20 -13.83
C GLU A 96 13.67 -3.70 -14.01
N ALA A 97 14.31 -2.90 -13.17
CA ALA A 97 14.29 -1.44 -13.27
C ALA A 97 15.24 -0.97 -14.38
N ASP A 98 14.76 -0.03 -15.20
CA ASP A 98 15.59 0.70 -16.16
C ASP A 98 16.49 1.71 -15.41
N GLU A 99 17.52 2.20 -16.09
CA GLU A 99 18.38 3.26 -15.56
C GLU A 99 17.56 4.51 -15.19
N GLY A 100 17.81 5.06 -13.99
CA GLY A 100 17.14 6.25 -13.49
C GLY A 100 15.73 6.04 -12.93
N GLU A 101 15.20 4.80 -12.95
CA GLU A 101 13.88 4.53 -12.38
C GLU A 101 13.88 4.40 -10.86
N LEU A 102 14.99 3.99 -10.24
CA LEU A 102 15.09 3.80 -8.78
C LEU A 102 15.42 5.12 -8.05
N ALA A 103 15.03 5.20 -6.78
CA ALA A 103 15.40 6.31 -5.91
C ALA A 103 16.92 6.36 -5.70
N VAL A 104 17.47 7.55 -5.41
CA VAL A 104 18.91 7.73 -5.15
C VAL A 104 19.36 6.91 -3.94
N ASP A 105 18.51 6.83 -2.92
CA ASP A 105 18.69 6.08 -1.69
C ASP A 105 17.93 4.74 -1.69
N PHE A 106 17.69 4.15 -2.88
CA PHE A 106 17.02 2.86 -2.98
C PHE A 106 17.78 1.80 -2.17
N PRO A 107 17.10 1.00 -1.31
CA PRO A 107 17.77 0.04 -0.43
C PRO A 107 18.63 -0.96 -1.23
N SER A 108 19.92 -1.01 -0.94
CA SER A 108 20.90 -1.79 -1.72
C SER A 108 20.66 -3.31 -1.69
N HIS A 109 19.99 -3.80 -0.65
CA HIS A 109 19.64 -5.20 -0.47
C HIS A 109 18.30 -5.58 -1.14
N PHE A 110 17.52 -4.60 -1.63
CA PHE A 110 16.32 -4.90 -2.40
C PHE A 110 16.69 -5.32 -3.83
N PRO A 111 15.98 -6.31 -4.40
CA PRO A 111 16.05 -6.56 -5.83
C PRO A 111 15.73 -5.28 -6.61
N LYS A 112 16.52 -4.97 -7.64
CA LYS A 112 16.37 -3.79 -8.49
C LYS A 112 15.22 -3.95 -9.50
N THR A 113 14.06 -4.29 -8.97
CA THR A 113 12.84 -4.60 -9.72
C THR A 113 11.75 -3.59 -9.43
N ARG A 114 10.71 -3.59 -10.27
CA ARG A 114 9.53 -2.72 -10.18
C ARG A 114 8.29 -3.51 -10.53
N CYS A 115 7.19 -3.23 -9.85
CA CYS A 115 5.86 -3.66 -10.26
C CYS A 115 5.59 -3.24 -11.72
N VAL A 116 5.05 -4.16 -12.52
CA VAL A 116 4.79 -3.93 -13.96
C VAL A 116 3.76 -2.84 -14.23
N PHE A 117 2.98 -2.47 -13.22
CA PHE A 117 2.01 -1.37 -13.28
C PHE A 117 2.61 0.01 -13.01
N LEU A 118 3.93 0.11 -12.81
CA LEU A 118 4.63 1.40 -12.73
C LEU A 118 5.08 1.86 -14.11
N ASP A 119 4.78 3.12 -14.41
CA ASP A 119 5.48 3.82 -15.48
C ASP A 119 6.91 4.23 -15.07
N ARG A 120 7.65 4.78 -16.03
CA ARG A 120 9.04 5.24 -15.82
C ARG A 120 9.18 6.40 -14.84
N GLN A 121 8.08 7.10 -14.53
CA GLN A 121 8.06 8.19 -13.56
C GLN A 121 7.71 7.70 -12.15
N GLY A 122 7.37 6.41 -11.98
CA GLY A 122 6.93 5.84 -10.72
C GLY A 122 5.44 6.02 -10.45
N ARG A 123 4.64 6.40 -11.45
CA ARG A 123 3.18 6.49 -11.31
C ARG A 123 2.56 5.13 -11.55
N CYS A 124 1.59 4.77 -10.72
CA CYS A 124 0.84 3.54 -10.85
C CYS A 124 -0.25 3.71 -11.92
N GLY A 125 -0.19 2.91 -12.99
CA GLY A 125 -1.15 2.95 -14.09
C GLY A 125 -2.59 2.66 -13.64
N ILE A 126 -2.78 1.77 -12.65
CA ILE A 126 -4.11 1.46 -12.09
C ILE A 126 -4.72 2.70 -11.43
N GLN A 127 -3.97 3.36 -10.56
CA GLN A 127 -4.41 4.60 -9.90
C GLN A 127 -4.65 5.73 -10.90
N ARG A 128 -3.76 5.87 -11.89
CA ARG A 128 -3.90 6.85 -12.96
C ARG A 128 -5.21 6.65 -13.72
N LEU A 129 -5.55 5.41 -14.06
CA LEU A 129 -6.82 5.08 -14.71
C LEU A 129 -8.03 5.47 -13.84
N SER A 130 -8.02 5.15 -12.53
CA SER A 130 -9.09 5.56 -11.62
C SER A 130 -9.30 7.08 -11.65
N MET A 131 -8.21 7.85 -11.57
CA MET A 131 -8.24 9.31 -11.60
C MET A 131 -8.72 9.87 -12.95
N GLU A 132 -8.26 9.31 -14.07
CA GLU A 132 -8.68 9.73 -15.42
C GLU A 132 -10.18 9.46 -15.67
N GLN A 133 -10.76 8.46 -15.02
CA GLN A 133 -12.19 8.16 -15.04
C GLN A 133 -13.01 8.99 -14.02
N GLY A 134 -12.38 9.92 -13.30
CA GLY A 134 -13.05 10.74 -12.28
C GLY A 134 -13.49 9.96 -11.05
N ARG A 135 -12.88 8.79 -10.79
CA ARG A 135 -13.13 7.97 -9.59
C ARG A 135 -12.15 8.36 -8.48
N GLU A 136 -12.43 7.89 -7.27
CA GLU A 136 -11.48 7.98 -6.16
C GLU A 136 -10.11 7.42 -6.57
N PRO A 137 -8.97 8.07 -6.24
CA PRO A 137 -7.65 7.68 -6.75
C PRO A 137 -7.27 6.22 -6.46
N TRP A 138 -7.79 5.65 -5.38
CA TRP A 138 -7.49 4.29 -4.95
C TRP A 138 -8.59 3.28 -5.29
N PHE A 139 -9.64 3.69 -6.01
CA PHE A 139 -10.82 2.87 -6.25
C PHE A 139 -10.47 1.49 -6.82
N ASP A 140 -9.63 1.43 -7.86
CA ASP A 140 -9.19 0.17 -8.48
C ASP A 140 -7.85 -0.36 -7.93
N LYS A 141 -7.24 0.33 -6.97
CA LYS A 141 -5.92 -0.03 -6.46
C LYS A 141 -6.06 -1.11 -5.38
N PRO A 142 -5.19 -2.15 -5.35
CA PRO A 142 -5.21 -3.14 -4.28
C PRO A 142 -5.14 -2.49 -2.91
N LEU A 143 -5.88 -3.03 -1.93
CA LEU A 143 -6.03 -2.42 -0.61
C LEU A 143 -4.68 -2.21 0.07
N THR A 144 -3.84 -3.24 0.05
CA THR A 144 -2.48 -3.22 0.62
C THR A 144 -1.58 -2.16 0.01
N CYS A 145 -1.79 -1.75 -1.24
CA CYS A 145 -0.97 -0.73 -1.88
C CYS A 145 -1.28 0.69 -1.41
N TRP A 146 -2.52 1.01 -1.07
CA TRP A 146 -2.88 2.36 -0.65
C TRP A 146 -2.93 2.52 0.87
N ILE A 147 -3.15 1.44 1.65
CA ILE A 147 -3.03 1.54 3.11
C ILE A 147 -1.57 1.64 3.58
N HIS A 148 -0.59 1.23 2.77
CA HIS A 148 0.83 1.29 3.13
C HIS A 148 1.24 2.72 3.52
N PRO A 149 1.91 2.96 4.67
CA PRO A 149 2.57 2.00 5.57
C PRO A 149 1.74 1.57 6.80
N ILE A 150 0.44 1.86 6.83
CA ILE A 150 -0.48 1.41 7.89
C ILE A 150 -0.62 -0.11 7.80
N VAL A 151 -0.55 -0.77 8.95
CA VAL A 151 -0.75 -2.22 9.06
C VAL A 151 -1.85 -2.52 10.06
N ILE A 152 -2.58 -3.60 9.77
CA ILE A 152 -3.61 -4.13 10.65
C ILE A 152 -3.09 -5.44 11.20
N GLN A 153 -2.70 -5.43 12.46
CA GLN A 153 -2.25 -6.63 13.13
C GLN A 153 -3.45 -7.36 13.70
N SER A 154 -3.58 -8.66 13.39
CA SER A 154 -4.64 -9.50 13.94
C SER A 154 -4.59 -9.56 15.47
N ALA A 155 -5.72 -9.91 16.08
CA ALA A 155 -5.75 -10.33 17.47
C ALA A 155 -4.82 -11.53 17.68
N ASN A 156 -4.22 -11.62 18.86
CA ASN A 156 -3.33 -12.71 19.25
C ASN A 156 -3.54 -13.04 20.75
N ARG A 157 -2.71 -13.91 21.32
CA ARG A 157 -2.85 -14.33 22.72
C ARG A 157 -2.71 -13.19 23.73
N GLU A 158 -1.97 -12.14 23.38
CA GLU A 158 -1.67 -11.00 24.24
C GLU A 158 -2.67 -9.85 24.01
N ARG A 159 -3.27 -9.77 22.82
CA ARG A 159 -4.22 -8.73 22.42
C ARG A 159 -5.48 -9.35 21.82
N SER A 160 -6.59 -9.24 22.54
CA SER A 160 -7.90 -9.81 22.15
C SER A 160 -8.57 -9.14 20.95
N ARG A 161 -8.08 -7.96 20.54
CA ARG A 161 -8.60 -7.18 19.41
C ARG A 161 -7.51 -6.96 18.35
N PRO A 162 -7.88 -6.80 17.07
CA PRO A 162 -6.93 -6.30 16.08
C PRO A 162 -6.37 -4.93 16.47
N LEU A 163 -5.24 -4.53 15.89
CA LEU A 163 -4.63 -3.22 16.10
C LEU A 163 -4.34 -2.59 14.74
N VAL A 164 -4.87 -1.39 14.50
CA VAL A 164 -4.40 -0.52 13.42
C VAL A 164 -3.21 0.27 13.96
N THR A 165 -2.06 0.09 13.33
CA THR A 165 -0.80 0.72 13.77
C THR A 165 0.03 1.12 12.56
N LEU A 166 1.09 1.87 12.82
CA LEU A 166 2.12 2.20 11.85
C LEU A 166 3.32 1.27 12.04
N VAL A 167 3.93 0.89 10.92
CA VAL A 167 5.22 0.18 10.96
C VAL A 167 6.35 1.08 11.46
N SER A 168 7.26 0.46 12.20
CA SER A 168 8.52 1.00 12.66
C SER A 168 9.60 -0.10 12.63
N PRO A 169 10.89 0.25 12.72
CA PRO A 169 11.96 -0.75 12.81
C PRO A 169 11.82 -1.73 13.99
N ASP A 170 10.97 -1.43 14.96
CA ASP A 170 10.73 -2.27 16.13
C ASP A 170 9.59 -3.28 15.92
N ASN A 171 8.59 -2.94 15.10
CA ASN A 171 7.37 -3.73 14.93
C ASN A 171 7.10 -4.19 13.48
N ASP A 172 8.00 -3.91 12.52
CA ASP A 172 7.81 -4.28 11.12
C ASP A 172 7.66 -5.81 10.97
N PRO A 173 6.56 -6.30 10.35
CA PRO A 173 6.30 -7.74 10.24
C PRO A 173 7.38 -8.53 9.49
N GLN A 174 8.21 -7.86 8.68
CA GLN A 174 9.29 -8.48 7.93
C GLN A 174 10.67 -8.28 8.58
N LYS A 175 10.73 -7.72 9.79
CA LYS A 175 11.98 -7.54 10.53
C LYS A 175 12.73 -8.86 10.71
N ALA A 176 14.04 -8.81 10.50
CA ALA A 176 14.98 -9.90 10.77
C ALA A 176 16.34 -9.32 11.23
N ASP A 177 17.27 -10.18 11.63
CA ASP A 177 18.61 -9.74 12.04
C ASP A 177 19.29 -8.95 10.92
N GLY A 178 19.61 -7.68 11.20
CA GLY A 178 20.23 -6.76 10.22
C GLY A 178 19.27 -6.19 9.16
N TYR A 179 17.97 -6.49 9.24
CA TYR A 179 16.94 -5.98 8.33
C TYR A 179 15.78 -5.37 9.13
N PRO A 180 15.58 -4.03 9.07
CA PRO A 180 14.54 -3.36 9.87
C PRO A 180 13.11 -3.68 9.38
N GLY A 181 12.98 -4.44 8.29
CA GLY A 181 11.72 -4.79 7.67
C GLY A 181 11.37 -3.87 6.49
N PHE A 182 10.43 -4.34 5.69
CA PHE A 182 10.17 -3.78 4.35
C PHE A 182 9.66 -2.35 4.42
N ALA A 183 8.63 -2.12 5.24
CA ALA A 183 7.97 -0.82 5.26
C ALA A 183 8.87 0.23 5.92
N SER A 184 9.68 -0.18 6.89
CA SER A 184 10.76 0.62 7.49
C SER A 184 11.88 1.00 6.51
N CYS A 185 11.96 0.38 5.32
CA CYS A 185 12.85 0.79 4.24
C CYS A 185 12.19 1.68 3.19
N THR A 186 10.88 1.91 3.27
CA THR A 186 10.16 2.81 2.35
C THR A 186 10.16 4.24 2.85
N HIS A 187 10.06 5.22 1.96
CA HIS A 187 10.13 6.64 2.31
C HIS A 187 9.01 7.10 3.24
N CYS A 188 7.78 6.62 3.03
CA CYS A 188 6.64 6.97 3.86
C CYS A 188 6.52 6.12 5.14
N GLY A 189 7.14 4.93 5.17
CA GLY A 189 7.11 4.04 6.34
C GLY A 189 8.30 4.17 7.28
N ARG A 190 9.42 4.74 6.84
CA ARG A 190 10.60 4.93 7.68
C ARG A 190 10.46 6.18 8.57
N PRO A 191 10.87 6.12 9.85
CA PRO A 191 10.93 7.30 10.71
C PRO A 191 11.84 8.39 10.13
N ASP A 192 11.38 9.63 10.17
CA ASP A 192 12.13 10.82 9.77
C ASP A 192 11.79 12.00 10.70
N LYS A 193 12.79 12.43 11.49
CA LYS A 193 12.64 13.53 12.46
C LYS A 193 12.28 14.89 11.83
N SER A 194 12.52 15.06 10.54
CA SER A 194 12.13 16.25 9.77
C SER A 194 10.75 16.15 9.13
N GLY A 195 10.06 15.02 9.32
CA GLY A 195 8.71 14.78 8.86
C GLY A 195 7.64 15.46 9.71
N ARG A 196 6.43 14.90 9.66
CA ARG A 196 5.27 15.27 10.49
C ARG A 196 4.66 14.02 11.10
N PRO A 197 3.82 14.14 12.14
CA PRO A 197 3.13 12.98 12.72
C PRO A 197 2.41 12.17 11.65
N ALA A 198 2.53 10.85 11.70
CA ALA A 198 1.97 9.97 10.68
C ALA A 198 0.46 10.12 10.52
N ARG A 199 -0.28 10.42 11.60
CA ARG A 199 -1.71 10.74 11.51
C ARG A 199 -2.04 11.91 10.58
N GLU A 200 -1.14 12.89 10.46
CA GLU A 200 -1.31 14.03 9.56
C GLU A 200 -0.86 13.70 8.14
N VAL A 201 0.25 12.96 8.02
CA VAL A 201 0.84 12.61 6.72
C VAL A 201 -0.03 11.62 5.96
N LEU A 202 -0.66 10.69 6.67
CA LEU A 202 -1.49 9.61 6.14
C LEU A 202 -2.99 9.87 6.33
N ALA A 203 -3.38 11.14 6.45
CA ALA A 203 -4.76 11.53 6.73
C ALA A 203 -5.74 10.96 5.69
N ALA A 204 -5.39 11.02 4.40
CA ALA A 204 -6.23 10.50 3.34
C ALA A 204 -6.40 8.97 3.43
N GLU A 205 -5.33 8.24 3.74
CA GLU A 205 -5.36 6.79 3.94
C GLU A 205 -6.23 6.43 5.16
N LEU A 206 -6.11 7.19 6.25
CA LEU A 206 -6.90 7.01 7.47
C LEU A 206 -8.40 7.30 7.25
N GLU A 207 -8.74 8.36 6.53
CA GLU A 207 -10.11 8.70 6.15
C GLU A 207 -10.73 7.60 5.30
N MET A 208 -10.01 7.14 4.27
CA MET A 208 -10.46 6.07 3.39
C MET A 208 -10.65 4.76 4.14
N LEU A 209 -9.71 4.39 5.01
CA LEU A 209 -9.80 3.20 5.86
C LEU A 209 -10.98 3.31 6.84
N GLY A 210 -11.22 4.51 7.38
CA GLY A 210 -12.38 4.82 8.21
C GLY A 210 -13.70 4.64 7.46
N GLN A 211 -13.81 5.16 6.24
CA GLN A 211 -14.99 4.96 5.40
C GLN A 211 -15.25 3.47 5.10
N VAL A 212 -14.20 2.68 4.85
CA VAL A 212 -14.32 1.23 4.67
C VAL A 212 -14.87 0.58 5.95
N ALA A 213 -14.35 0.95 7.12
CA ALA A 213 -14.71 0.38 8.41
C ALA A 213 -16.07 0.88 8.97
N GLY A 214 -16.54 2.03 8.50
CA GLY A 214 -17.64 2.78 9.13
C GLY A 214 -17.20 3.45 10.44
N ARG A 215 -15.96 3.94 10.50
CA ARG A 215 -15.34 4.63 11.65
C ARG A 215 -14.71 5.95 11.21
N ASP A 216 -14.48 6.86 12.14
CA ASP A 216 -13.72 8.08 11.90
C ASP A 216 -12.34 7.97 12.55
N LEU A 217 -11.45 7.19 11.92
CA LEU A 217 -10.15 6.86 12.51
C LEU A 217 -9.29 8.11 12.73
N LEU A 218 -9.41 9.10 11.85
CA LEU A 218 -8.65 10.34 11.96
C LEU A 218 -9.15 11.18 13.14
N ALA A 219 -10.47 11.31 13.34
CA ALA A 219 -11.00 11.97 14.53
C ALA A 219 -10.65 11.22 15.82
N GLU A 220 -10.71 9.88 15.80
CA GLU A 220 -10.32 9.05 16.94
C GLU A 220 -8.85 9.27 17.32
N LEU A 221 -7.92 9.33 16.35
CA LEU A 221 -6.49 9.60 16.60
C LEU A 221 -6.18 11.03 17.07
N ASN A 222 -7.07 11.99 16.77
CA ASN A 222 -6.95 13.39 17.16
C ASN A 222 -7.72 13.73 18.43
N ALA A 223 -8.52 12.80 18.96
CA ALA A 223 -9.17 12.98 20.25
C ALA A 223 -8.13 12.96 21.37
N ASP A 224 -8.33 13.79 22.39
CA ASP A 224 -7.52 13.73 23.61
C ASP A 224 -7.61 12.32 24.19
N SER A 225 -6.46 11.71 24.51
CA SER A 225 -6.42 10.42 25.16
C SER A 225 -7.16 10.50 26.50
N LEU A 226 -8.30 9.81 26.60
CA LEU A 226 -9.07 9.67 27.84
C LEU A 226 -8.29 8.90 28.91
#